data_AF-A0A497JF37-F1
#
_entry.id   AF-A0A497JF37-F1
#
_cell.length_a   1.000
_cell.length_b   1.000
_cell.length_c   1.000
_cell.angle_alpha   90.00
_cell.angle_beta   90.00
_cell.angle_gamma   90.00
#
_symmetry.space_group_name_H-M   'P 1'
#
loop_
_entity.id
_entity.type
_entity.pdbx_description
1 polymer ?
#
loop_
_entity_poly.entity_id
_entity_poly.type
_entity_poly.pdbx_seq_one_letter_code
_entity_poly.pdbx_strand_id
1 'polypeptide(L)'
;DVAFSYYGLEYSPNLVRDSRAVWKILNEGGLLITTMPVFVEELDHEYIERKPEDYLKEIPGFKLVKAIKVKGKKRAEDSWILYLTKVPIKRK
;
A
#
# COMPACT_ATOMS: atom_id res chain seq x y z
N ASP A 1 -4.64 10.49 13.78
CA ASP A 1 -5.10 9.10 13.98
C ASP A 1 -4.40 8.21 12.96
N VAL A 2 -4.07 6.98 13.35
CA VAL A 2 -3.25 6.08 12.53
C VAL A 2 -3.81 4.66 12.60
N ALA A 3 -3.96 4.02 11.44
CA ALA A 3 -4.20 2.59 11.30
C ALA A 3 -2.95 1.93 10.72
N PHE A 4 -2.64 0.72 11.20
CA PHE A 4 -1.49 -0.05 10.73
C PHE A 4 -1.95 -1.42 10.23
N SER A 5 -1.36 -1.87 9.12
CA SER A 5 -1.55 -3.21 8.57
C SER A 5 -0.20 -3.79 8.15
N TYR A 6 0.02 -5.07 8.43
CA TYR A 6 1.22 -5.80 8.03
C TYR A 6 0.85 -6.82 6.96
N TYR A 7 1.55 -6.79 5.82
CA TYR A 7 1.20 -7.50 4.57
C TYR A 7 -0.22 -7.19 4.09
N GLY A 8 -0.50 -5.91 3.83
CA GLY A 8 -1.83 -5.34 3.91
C GLY A 8 -2.75 -5.50 2.71
N LEU A 9 -3.70 -4.55 2.64
CA LEU A 9 -4.89 -4.51 1.79
C LEU A 9 -4.71 -4.94 0.34
N GLU A 10 -3.53 -4.75 -0.25
CA GLU A 10 -3.17 -5.17 -1.60
C GLU A 10 -3.27 -6.69 -1.83
N TYR A 11 -3.12 -7.49 -0.77
CA TYR A 11 -3.35 -8.94 -0.79
C TYR A 11 -4.76 -9.34 -0.34
N SER A 12 -5.58 -8.37 0.10
CA SER A 12 -6.95 -8.69 0.47
C SER A 12 -7.73 -9.10 -0.77
N PRO A 13 -8.34 -10.30 -0.79
CA PRO A 13 -9.26 -10.68 -1.86
C PRO A 13 -10.48 -9.75 -1.92
N ASN A 14 -10.71 -8.93 -0.88
CA ASN A 14 -11.78 -7.96 -0.78
C ASN A 14 -11.24 -6.54 -0.49
N LEU A 15 -10.16 -6.14 -1.18
CA LEU A 15 -9.50 -4.83 -1.08
C LEU A 15 -10.49 -3.66 -0.91
N VAL A 16 -11.54 -3.58 -1.73
CA VAL A 16 -12.55 -2.50 -1.67
C VAL A 16 -13.33 -2.47 -0.36
N ARG A 17 -13.72 -3.64 0.15
CA ARG A 17 -14.49 -3.74 1.41
C ARG A 17 -13.61 -3.36 2.59
N ASP A 18 -12.41 -3.91 2.63
CA ASP A 18 -11.51 -3.76 3.76
C ASP A 18 -10.93 -2.34 3.81
N SER A 19 -10.58 -1.75 2.66
CA SER A 19 -10.20 -0.33 2.57
C SER A 19 -11.32 0.59 3.05
N ARG A 20 -12.58 0.34 2.67
CA ARG A 20 -13.73 1.10 3.18
C ARG A 20 -13.93 0.95 4.69
N ALA A 21 -13.66 -0.21 5.26
CA ALA A 21 -13.74 -0.40 6.71
C ALA A 21 -12.70 0.45 7.43
N VAL A 22 -11.44 0.43 6.97
CA VAL A 22 -10.37 1.30 7.50
C VAL A 22 -10.72 2.78 7.30
N TRP A 23 -11.25 3.14 6.13
CA TRP A 23 -11.67 4.50 5.83
C TRP A 23 -12.73 5.03 6.81
N LYS A 24 -13.69 4.18 7.22
CA LYS A 24 -14.76 4.56 8.15
C LYS A 24 -14.27 4.81 9.57
N ILE A 25 -13.24 4.09 10.01
CA ILE A 25 -12.73 4.21 11.39
C ILE A 25 -11.69 5.33 11.55
N LEU A 26 -11.01 5.73 10.48
CA LEU A 26 -10.09 6.86 10.50
C LEU A 26 -10.85 8.19 10.50
N ASN A 27 -10.37 9.15 11.27
CA ASN A 27 -10.80 10.54 11.21
C ASN A 27 -10.30 11.21 9.92
N GLU A 28 -10.82 12.40 9.63
CA GLU A 28 -10.33 13.20 8.52
C GLU A 28 -8.83 13.51 8.67
N GLY A 29 -8.05 13.31 7.60
CA GLY A 29 -6.59 13.43 7.64
C GLY A 29 -5.86 12.23 8.26
N GLY A 30 -6.58 11.19 8.68
CA GLY A 30 -6.00 9.97 9.22
C GLY A 30 -5.09 9.24 8.24
N LEU A 31 -4.08 8.56 8.80
CA LEU A 31 -3.07 7.83 8.03
C LEU A 31 -3.27 6.31 8.17
N LEU A 32 -3.25 5.62 7.04
CA LEU A 32 -3.06 4.18 6.97
C LEU A 32 -1.59 3.91 6.62
N ILE A 33 -0.91 3.14 7.46
CA ILE A 33 0.45 2.66 7.23
C ILE A 33 0.35 1.16 6.91
N THR A 34 0.88 0.76 5.75
CA THR A 34 0.89 -0.65 5.32
C THR A 34 2.25 -1.08 4.79
N THR A 35 2.51 -2.39 4.73
CA THR A 35 3.74 -2.95 4.16
C THR A 35 3.43 -3.84 2.97
N MET A 36 4.16 -3.66 1.88
CA MET A 36 4.08 -4.46 0.66
C MET A 36 5.48 -5.03 0.35
N PRO A 37 5.65 -6.31 -0.01
CA PRO A 37 6.96 -6.80 -0.41
C PRO A 37 7.41 -6.16 -1.73
N VAL A 38 8.72 -6.11 -1.93
CA VAL A 38 9.31 -5.63 -3.17
C VAL A 38 9.16 -6.71 -4.23
N PHE A 39 8.33 -6.44 -5.23
CA PHE A 39 8.20 -7.29 -6.39
C PHE A 39 9.32 -6.99 -7.38
N VAL A 40 10.05 -8.03 -7.74
CA VAL A 40 11.09 -7.96 -8.75
C VAL A 40 10.65 -8.86 -9.90
N GLU A 41 10.44 -8.27 -11.07
CA GLU A 41 10.27 -9.03 -12.29
C GLU A 41 11.65 -9.30 -12.91
N GLU A 42 11.86 -10.52 -13.36
CA GLU A 42 13.05 -10.90 -14.13
C GLU A 42 12.65 -10.91 -15.60
N LEU A 43 13.07 -9.88 -16.34
CA LEU A 43 12.85 -9.72 -17.77
C LEU A 43 14.22 -9.66 -18.43
N ASP A 44 14.52 -10.59 -19.32
CA ASP A 44 15.77 -10.62 -20.12
C ASP A 44 17.05 -10.38 -19.30
N HIS A 45 17.16 -11.02 -18.13
CA HIS A 45 18.31 -10.93 -17.18
C HIS A 45 18.45 -9.58 -16.46
N GLU A 46 17.48 -8.67 -16.60
CA GLU A 46 17.34 -7.47 -15.77
C GLU A 46 16.28 -7.66 -14.68
N TYR A 47 16.62 -7.22 -13.47
CA TYR A 47 15.72 -7.21 -12.32
C TYR A 47 15.01 -5.87 -12.26
N ILE A 48 13.77 -5.82 -12.74
CA ILE A 48 12.94 -4.61 -12.68
C ILE A 48 12.15 -4.63 -11.38
N GLU A 49 12.52 -3.74 -10.46
CA GLU A 49 11.75 -3.49 -9.26
C GLU A 49 10.49 -2.70 -9.58
N ARG A 50 9.34 -3.26 -9.23
CA ARG A 50 8.05 -2.59 -9.36
C ARG A 50 7.84 -1.62 -8.20
N LYS A 51 7.38 -0.41 -8.52
CA LYS A 51 7.14 0.61 -7.50
C LYS A 51 5.73 0.45 -6.93
N PRO A 52 5.48 0.87 -5.67
CA PRO A 52 4.14 0.80 -5.08
C PRO A 52 3.06 1.52 -5.89
N GLU A 53 3.41 2.60 -6.58
CA GLU A 53 2.52 3.33 -7.47
C GLU A 53 1.95 2.46 -8.60
N ASP A 54 2.69 1.43 -9.03
CA ASP A 54 2.26 0.52 -10.09
C ASP A 54 1.10 -0.39 -9.61
N TYR A 55 1.07 -0.73 -8.32
CA TYR A 55 0.07 -1.60 -7.70
C TYR A 55 -1.10 -0.83 -7.06
N LEU A 56 -0.84 0.36 -6.53
CA LEU A 56 -1.79 1.14 -5.76
C LEU A 56 -2.77 1.97 -6.62
N LYS A 57 -3.08 1.52 -7.83
CA LYS A 57 -3.79 2.31 -8.85
C LYS A 57 -5.12 2.91 -8.41
N GLU A 58 -5.77 2.41 -7.37
CA GLU A 58 -6.74 3.16 -6.55
C GLU A 58 -7.17 2.29 -5.35
N ILE A 59 -6.66 2.59 -4.14
CA ILE A 59 -7.30 2.08 -2.92
C ILE A 59 -8.45 3.04 -2.60
N PRO A 60 -9.73 2.60 -2.64
CA PRO A 60 -10.86 3.49 -2.42
C PRO A 60 -10.74 4.26 -1.10
N GLY A 61 -10.76 5.59 -1.20
CA GLY A 61 -10.68 6.47 -0.04
C GLY A 61 -9.27 6.71 0.50
N PHE A 62 -8.23 6.28 -0.21
CA PHE A 62 -6.83 6.51 0.19
C PHE A 62 -5.98 7.05 -0.96
N LYS A 63 -5.00 7.89 -0.61
CA LYS A 63 -3.98 8.41 -1.53
C LYS A 63 -2.60 8.12 -0.97
N LEU A 64 -1.70 7.58 -1.79
CA LEU A 64 -0.29 7.42 -1.42
C LEU A 64 0.38 8.79 -1.23
N VAL A 65 1.01 8.97 -0.08
CA VAL A 65 1.75 10.18 0.29
C VAL A 65 3.25 9.92 0.33
N LYS A 66 3.66 8.74 0.80
CA LYS A 66 5.07 8.36 0.90
C LYS A 66 5.22 6.85 0.78
N ALA A 67 6.26 6.42 0.07
CA ALA A 67 6.74 5.06 0.05
C ALA A 67 8.21 5.03 0.48
N ILE A 68 8.57 4.10 1.36
CA ILE A 68 9.95 3.93 1.84
C ILE A 68 10.36 2.48 1.62
N LYS A 69 11.44 2.27 0.88
CA LYS A 69 12.02 0.94 0.74
C LYS A 69 12.84 0.59 1.97
N VAL A 70 12.53 -0.55 2.56
CA VAL A 70 13.28 -1.15 3.66
C VAL A 70 13.95 -2.41 3.13
N LYS A 71 15.28 -2.46 3.26
CA LYS A 71 16.07 -3.62 2.89
C LYS A 71 16.04 -4.66 4.00
N GLY A 72 15.73 -5.90 3.63
CA GLY A 72 15.82 -7.03 4.55
C GLY A 72 17.26 -7.56 4.66
N LYS A 73 17.45 -8.63 5.44
CA LYS A 73 18.74 -9.34 5.45
C LYS A 73 18.97 -10.09 4.14
N LYS A 74 17.87 -10.50 3.49
CA LYS A 74 17.85 -11.12 2.16
C LYS A 74 17.00 -10.28 1.21
N ARG A 75 17.31 -10.33 -0.10
CA ARG A 75 16.54 -9.60 -1.13
C ARG A 75 15.05 -9.97 -1.15
N ALA A 76 14.72 -11.23 -0.83
CA ALA A 76 13.33 -11.70 -0.71
C ALA A 76 12.57 -11.10 0.48
N GLU A 77 13.28 -10.44 1.41
CA GLU A 77 12.70 -9.75 2.57
C GLU A 77 12.58 -8.23 2.34
N ASP A 78 13.07 -7.71 1.21
CA ASP A 78 12.92 -6.30 0.87
C ASP A 78 11.43 -5.95 0.79
N SER A 79 11.06 -4.85 1.45
CA SER A 79 9.66 -4.41 1.56
C SER A 79 9.53 -2.91 1.40
N TRP A 80 8.37 -2.46 0.95
CA TRP A 80 7.92 -1.09 0.97
C TRP A 80 7.07 -0.83 2.20
N ILE A 81 7.37 0.25 2.93
CA ILE A 81 6.44 0.85 3.90
C ILE A 81 5.69 1.98 3.18
N LEU A 82 4.37 1.90 3.19
CA LEU A 82 3.47 2.79 2.48
C LEU A 82 2.68 3.65 3.47
N TYR A 83 2.65 4.95 3.22
CA TYR A 83 1.87 5.91 3.97
C TYR A 83 0.75 6.42 3.08
N LEU A 84 -0.48 6.06 3.44
CA LEU A 84 -1.71 6.38 2.72
C LEU A 84 -2.52 7.36 3.55
N THR A 85 -2.89 8.51 2.99
CA THR A 85 -3.80 9.45 3.67
C THR A 85 -5.25 9.21 3.26
N LYS A 86 -6.16 9.33 4.23
CA LYS A 86 -7.60 9.27 3.98
C LYS A 86 -8.02 10.42 3.05
N VAL A 87 -8.74 10.10 1.98
CA VAL A 87 -9.36 11.08 1.07
C VAL A 87 -10.87 10.82 0.92
N PRO A 88 -11.69 11.85 0.68
CA PRO A 88 -13.12 11.67 0.44
C PRO A 88 -13.39 10.74 -0.75
N ILE A 89 -14.29 9.77 -0.59
CA ILE A 89 -14.78 8.94 -1.70
C ILE A 89 -15.84 9.76 -2.43
N LYS A 90 -15.53 10.30 -3.61
CA LYS A 90 -16.53 10.93 -4.47
C LYS A 90 -17.55 9.87 -4.91
N ARG A 91 -18.82 10.03 -4.53
CA ARG A 91 -19.91 9.25 -5.14
C ARG A 91 -20.07 9.75 -6.58
N LYS A 92 -19.82 8.86 -7.56
CA LYS A 92 -20.33 9.05 -8.91
C LYS A 92 -21.81 8.71 -8.93
#